data_AF-C1C8G4-F1
#
_entry.id   AF-C1C8G4-F1
#
_cell.length_a   1.000
_cell.length_b   1.000
_cell.length_c   1.000
_cell.angle_alpha   90.00
_cell.angle_beta   90.00
_cell.angle_gamma   90.00
#
_symmetry.space_group_name_H-M   'P 1'
#
loop_
_entity.id
_entity.type
_entity.pdbx_description
1 polymer ?
#
loop_
_entity_poly.entity_id
_entity_poly.type
_entity_poly.pdbx_seq_one_letter_code
_entity_poly.pdbx_strand_id
1 'polypeptide(L)'
;MKIKIGLASICLLGLATSHVAANETEVAKTSQDTTTASSSSEQNQSSNKTQTSAEVQTNAAAYWDGDYYVKDDGSKAQSEWIFDNYYKAWFYINSDGRYSQNEWHGNYYLKSGGYMAQNEWIYDSNYKSWFYLKSDGAYAHQEWQLIGNKWYYFKKWGYMAKSQWQGSYFLNGQGAMIQNEWLYDPAYSAYFYLKSDGTYANQEWQKVGGKWYYFKKWGYMARNEWQGNYYLTGSGAMATDEVIMDGTRYIFAASGELKEKKDLNVGWVHRDGKRYFFNNREEQVGTEHAKKIIDISEHNGHINDWKKVIDENEVDGVIVRLGYSGKEDKELAHNIKELNRLGIPYGVYLYTYAENETDAENDAKQTIELIKKYNMNLSYPIYYDVENWEYVNKSKRAPSDTDTWVKIINKYMDTMKQAGYQNVYVYSYRSLLQTRLKHPDILKHVNWVAAYTNALEWENPYYSGEKGWQYTSSEYMKGIQGRVDVSVWY
;
A
#
# COMPACT_ATOMS: atom_id res chain seq x y z
N MET A 1 -21.67 -27.58 46.53
CA MET A 1 -20.44 -27.20 45.81
C MET A 1 -20.78 -26.00 44.95
N LYS A 2 -20.51 -24.78 45.45
CA LYS A 2 -20.87 -23.49 44.81
C LYS A 2 -19.70 -23.07 43.91
N ILE A 3 -19.93 -22.93 42.61
CA ILE A 3 -18.94 -22.41 41.66
C ILE A 3 -19.26 -20.93 41.39
N LYS A 4 -18.29 -20.08 41.72
CA LYS A 4 -18.31 -18.63 41.55
C LYS A 4 -18.19 -18.26 40.07
N ILE A 5 -19.07 -17.38 39.63
CA ILE A 5 -19.02 -16.66 38.36
C ILE A 5 -18.03 -15.50 38.55
N GLY A 6 -16.97 -15.45 37.74
CA GLY A 6 -16.01 -14.35 37.70
C GLY A 6 -16.41 -13.32 36.65
N LEU A 7 -16.62 -12.08 37.11
CA LEU A 7 -16.87 -10.90 36.29
C LEU A 7 -15.67 -10.58 35.39
N ALA A 8 -15.93 -10.28 34.12
CA ALA A 8 -14.99 -9.68 33.20
C ALA A 8 -14.93 -8.16 33.42
N SER A 9 -13.77 -7.65 33.83
CA SER A 9 -13.47 -6.21 33.84
C SER A 9 -13.20 -5.73 32.42
N ILE A 10 -14.05 -4.82 31.96
CA ILE A 10 -13.86 -4.00 30.77
C ILE A 10 -12.93 -2.85 31.16
N CYS A 11 -11.69 -2.86 30.67
CA CYS A 11 -10.83 -1.68 30.70
C CYS A 11 -11.04 -0.87 29.42
N LEU A 12 -11.76 0.25 29.55
CA LEU A 12 -11.69 1.38 28.63
C LEU A 12 -10.30 2.02 28.75
N LEU A 13 -9.54 2.08 27.65
CA LEU A 13 -8.40 2.98 27.52
C LEU A 13 -8.84 4.15 26.64
N GLY A 14 -9.16 5.26 27.29
CA GLY A 14 -9.30 6.56 26.65
C GLY A 14 -7.93 7.09 26.27
N LEU A 15 -7.73 7.34 24.97
CA LEU A 15 -6.61 8.12 24.46
C LEU A 15 -6.94 9.61 24.65
N ALA A 16 -6.39 10.22 25.69
CA ALA A 16 -6.29 11.66 25.80
C ALA A 16 -5.01 12.11 25.08
N THR A 17 -5.15 12.72 23.91
CA THR A 17 -4.07 13.41 23.20
C THR A 17 -3.92 14.81 23.78
N SER A 18 -2.86 15.08 24.53
CA SER A 18 -2.43 16.45 24.84
C SER A 18 -1.59 16.97 23.67
N HIS A 19 -2.15 17.92 22.92
CA HIS A 19 -1.39 18.78 22.00
C HIS A 19 -0.78 19.92 22.80
N VAL A 20 0.55 20.03 22.81
CA VAL A 20 1.25 21.24 23.20
C VAL A 20 1.68 21.93 21.92
N ALA A 21 1.03 23.06 21.63
CA ALA A 21 1.42 23.97 20.56
C ALA A 21 2.62 24.80 21.03
N ALA A 22 3.71 24.77 20.27
CA ALA A 22 4.81 25.71 20.43
C ALA A 22 4.57 26.86 19.44
N ASN A 23 4.40 28.06 19.99
CA ASN A 23 4.33 29.32 19.25
C ASN A 23 5.71 29.62 18.62
N GLU A 24 5.71 29.85 17.31
CA GLU A 24 6.79 30.56 16.61
C GLU A 24 6.42 32.04 16.56
N THR A 25 7.23 32.89 17.19
CA THR A 25 7.19 34.35 17.00
C THR A 25 8.36 34.76 16.12
N GLU A 26 8.01 35.11 14.88
CA GLU A 26 8.87 35.71 13.87
C GLU A 26 9.09 37.20 14.23
N VAL A 27 10.35 37.65 14.31
CA VAL A 27 10.68 39.08 14.35
C VAL A 27 11.61 39.41 13.20
N ALA A 28 11.05 40.15 12.25
CA ALA A 28 11.73 40.73 11.10
C ALA A 28 12.78 41.76 11.52
N LYS A 29 13.96 41.69 10.88
CA LYS A 29 14.97 42.76 10.86
C LYS A 29 14.71 43.65 9.65
N THR A 30 14.55 44.95 9.89
CA THR A 30 14.61 46.00 8.87
C THR A 30 15.83 46.89 9.12
N SER A 31 16.43 47.29 8.00
CA SER A 31 17.73 47.96 7.86
C SER A 31 17.62 49.49 7.79
N GLN A 32 18.75 50.16 8.08
CA GLN A 32 19.20 51.48 7.59
C GLN A 32 18.34 52.70 7.99
N ASP A 33 18.83 53.93 8.20
CA ASP A 33 20.10 54.60 7.91
C ASP A 33 20.08 55.89 8.75
N THR A 34 21.21 56.40 9.26
CA THR A 34 21.42 57.86 9.37
C THR A 34 22.89 58.23 9.60
N THR A 35 23.44 58.92 8.60
CA THR A 35 24.63 59.77 8.62
C THR A 35 24.47 61.00 9.52
N THR A 36 25.50 61.38 10.28
CA THR A 36 25.92 62.80 10.41
C THR A 36 27.34 62.94 10.94
N ALA A 37 28.00 64.01 10.51
CA ALA A 37 29.44 64.24 10.54
C ALA A 37 29.92 65.13 11.71
N SER A 38 31.15 64.82 12.15
CA SER A 38 32.29 65.68 12.52
C SER A 38 32.23 66.85 13.53
N SER A 39 33.41 67.00 14.17
CA SER A 39 34.03 68.16 14.85
C SER A 39 33.76 68.24 16.36
N SER A 40 34.75 68.47 17.26
CA SER A 40 36.15 68.87 17.14
C SER A 40 36.91 68.72 18.48
N SER A 41 38.26 68.66 18.41
CA SER A 41 39.29 69.15 19.37
C SER A 41 39.31 68.56 20.81
N GLU A 42 40.43 68.24 21.46
CA GLU A 42 41.83 68.64 21.36
C GLU A 42 42.71 67.77 22.31
N GLN A 43 43.97 67.50 21.93
CA GLN A 43 45.24 67.39 22.70
C GLN A 43 45.27 66.72 24.12
N ASN A 44 46.26 65.92 24.55
CA ASN A 44 47.71 66.01 24.33
C ASN A 44 48.46 64.78 24.91
N GLN A 45 49.64 64.52 24.34
CA GLN A 45 50.90 63.99 24.94
C GLN A 45 51.05 62.54 25.47
N SER A 46 51.64 61.72 24.58
CA SER A 46 52.89 60.94 24.72
C SER A 46 53.55 60.78 26.10
N SER A 47 53.87 59.53 26.46
CA SER A 47 55.13 59.16 27.14
C SER A 47 55.47 57.68 26.93
N ASN A 48 56.55 57.42 26.20
CA ASN A 48 57.26 56.14 26.11
C ASN A 48 58.00 55.84 27.43
N LYS A 49 57.96 54.59 27.94
CA LYS A 49 59.12 53.93 28.56
C LYS A 49 58.88 52.42 28.80
N THR A 50 59.69 51.64 28.09
CA THR A 50 60.48 50.48 28.53
C THR A 50 59.79 49.25 29.13
N GLN A 51 59.84 48.17 28.34
CA GLN A 51 60.14 46.79 28.70
C GLN A 51 60.41 46.52 30.20
N THR A 52 59.54 45.71 30.79
CA THR A 52 59.95 44.67 31.73
C THR A 52 59.09 43.44 31.47
N SER A 53 59.75 42.39 30.98
CA SER A 53 59.27 41.02 30.99
C SER A 53 58.95 40.61 32.42
N ALA A 54 57.67 40.45 32.70
CA ALA A 54 57.19 39.69 33.84
C ALA A 54 56.28 38.61 33.27
N GLU A 55 56.73 37.35 33.38
CA GLU A 55 55.87 36.18 33.28
C GLU A 55 54.75 36.36 34.30
N VAL A 56 53.60 36.83 33.85
CA VAL A 56 52.37 36.75 34.63
C VAL A 56 51.88 35.32 34.45
N GLN A 57 52.22 34.47 35.39
CA GLN A 57 51.52 33.22 35.63
C GLN A 57 50.09 33.60 36.09
N THR A 58 49.23 33.96 35.14
CA THR A 58 47.81 34.06 35.40
C THR A 58 47.29 32.64 35.57
N ASN A 59 46.90 32.27 36.79
CA ASN A 59 46.04 31.12 37.03
C ASN A 59 44.64 31.42 36.45
N ALA A 60 44.54 31.53 35.12
CA ALA A 60 43.27 31.63 34.42
C ALA A 60 42.76 30.20 34.22
N ALA A 61 41.69 29.84 34.92
CA ALA A 61 40.99 28.59 34.68
C ALA A 61 40.40 28.57 33.26
N ALA A 62 40.32 27.41 32.62
CA ALA A 62 39.78 27.30 31.27
C ALA A 62 38.37 27.91 31.14
N TYR A 63 38.11 28.63 30.04
CA TYR A 63 36.86 29.37 29.83
C TYR A 63 36.53 29.58 28.34
N TRP A 64 35.27 29.88 28.05
CA TRP A 64 34.78 30.24 26.72
C TRP A 64 34.94 31.75 26.45
N ASP A 65 35.56 32.09 25.33
CA ASP A 65 35.70 33.46 24.79
C ASP A 65 34.94 33.56 23.47
N GLY A 66 33.61 33.72 23.55
CA GLY A 66 32.74 33.64 22.39
C GLY A 66 32.79 32.26 21.73
N ASP A 67 33.21 32.20 20.46
CA ASP A 67 33.37 30.94 19.72
C ASP A 67 34.65 30.18 20.07
N TYR A 68 35.59 30.82 20.77
CA TYR A 68 36.90 30.25 21.11
C TYR A 68 36.91 29.63 22.51
N TYR A 69 37.81 28.68 22.73
CA TYR A 69 38.07 28.10 24.05
C TYR A 69 39.49 28.39 24.50
N VAL A 70 39.65 28.96 25.70
CA VAL A 70 40.94 29.20 26.34
C VAL A 70 41.19 28.08 27.36
N LYS A 71 42.33 27.40 27.24
CA LYS A 71 42.73 26.27 28.09
C LYS A 71 43.33 26.74 29.41
N ASP A 72 43.56 25.81 30.33
CA ASP A 72 44.14 26.10 31.66
C ASP A 72 45.55 26.71 31.59
N ASP A 73 46.28 26.50 30.51
CA ASP A 73 47.60 27.12 30.26
C ASP A 73 47.50 28.53 29.63
N GLY A 74 46.29 29.05 29.45
CA GLY A 74 46.01 30.35 28.83
C GLY A 74 46.07 30.35 27.29
N SER A 75 46.41 29.23 26.65
CA SER A 75 46.42 29.13 25.18
C SER A 75 45.03 28.87 24.61
N LYS A 76 44.78 29.31 23.37
CA LYS A 76 43.54 28.97 22.65
C LYS A 76 43.63 27.54 22.13
N ALA A 77 42.58 26.76 22.36
CA ALA A 77 42.45 25.43 21.78
C ALA A 77 42.37 25.51 20.25
N GLN A 78 42.96 24.53 19.55
CA GLN A 78 42.96 24.49 18.09
C GLN A 78 43.10 23.05 17.57
N SER A 79 42.18 22.63 16.69
CA SER A 79 42.13 21.27 16.13
C SER A 79 42.16 20.17 17.19
N GLU A 80 41.43 20.35 18.28
CA GLU A 80 41.45 19.45 19.44
C GLU A 80 40.07 19.30 20.08
N TRP A 81 39.87 18.15 20.73
CA TRP A 81 38.70 17.88 21.55
C TRP A 81 38.92 18.43 22.96
N ILE A 82 37.93 19.15 23.48
CA ILE A 82 37.91 19.63 24.87
C ILE A 82 36.70 19.06 25.60
N PHE A 83 36.87 18.76 26.89
CA PHE A 83 35.78 18.38 27.77
C PHE A 83 35.52 19.51 28.75
N ASP A 84 34.33 20.10 28.67
CA ASP A 84 33.94 21.17 29.57
C ASP A 84 33.28 20.58 30.82
N ASN A 85 33.89 20.83 31.99
CA ASN A 85 33.40 20.33 33.26
C ASN A 85 32.13 21.03 33.78
N TYR A 86 31.82 22.24 33.31
CA TYR A 86 30.58 22.92 33.65
C TYR A 86 29.41 22.32 32.87
N TYR A 87 29.56 22.17 31.56
CA TYR A 87 28.52 21.60 30.70
C TYR A 87 28.45 20.06 30.74
N LYS A 88 29.50 19.40 31.26
CA LYS A 88 29.68 17.94 31.24
C LYS A 88 29.56 17.37 29.82
N ALA A 89 30.14 18.08 28.86
CA ALA A 89 30.02 17.79 27.44
C ALA A 89 31.36 17.95 26.72
N TRP A 90 31.51 17.20 25.64
CA TRP A 90 32.63 17.32 24.70
C TRP A 90 32.31 18.37 23.63
N PHE A 91 33.35 19.08 23.21
CA PHE A 91 33.33 20.03 22.10
C PHE A 91 34.57 19.78 21.23
N TYR A 92 34.42 19.98 19.92
CA TYR A 92 35.56 19.97 19.01
C TYR A 92 35.89 21.40 18.60
N ILE A 93 37.15 21.80 18.77
CA ILE A 93 37.64 23.13 18.38
C ILE A 93 38.37 23.00 17.05
N ASN A 94 37.91 23.72 16.04
CA ASN A 94 38.42 23.68 14.67
C ASN A 94 39.80 24.32 14.53
N SER A 95 40.37 24.23 13.33
CA SER A 95 41.67 24.83 12.99
C SER A 95 41.65 26.36 12.99
N ASP A 96 40.49 26.99 12.90
CA ASP A 96 40.32 28.44 13.08
C ASP A 96 40.15 28.85 14.56
N GLY A 97 40.18 27.87 15.47
CA GLY A 97 40.02 28.06 16.91
C GLY A 97 38.57 28.15 17.39
N ARG A 98 37.57 28.00 16.51
CA ARG A 98 36.15 28.05 16.86
C ARG A 98 35.57 26.66 17.10
N TYR A 99 34.57 26.54 17.98
CA TYR A 99 33.90 25.24 18.17
C TYR A 99 33.04 24.86 16.95
N SER A 100 33.06 23.57 16.57
CA SER A 100 32.15 22.99 15.57
C SER A 100 30.72 22.92 16.10
N GLN A 101 29.72 23.18 15.25
CA GLN A 101 28.31 23.01 15.61
C GLN A 101 27.41 22.77 14.41
N ASN A 102 26.33 22.01 14.61
CA ASN A 102 25.42 21.55 13.57
C ASN A 102 26.15 20.84 12.42
N GLU A 103 27.19 20.10 12.74
CA GLU A 103 28.09 19.47 11.77
C GLU A 103 28.72 18.20 12.32
N TRP A 104 29.26 17.40 11.41
CA TRP A 104 30.02 16.20 11.71
C TRP A 104 31.50 16.51 11.85
N HIS A 105 32.14 15.94 12.86
CA HIS A 105 33.58 15.83 12.93
C HIS A 105 33.98 14.35 13.06
N GLY A 106 34.43 13.74 11.96
CA GLY A 106 34.74 12.32 11.93
C GLY A 106 33.51 11.46 12.30
N ASN A 107 33.59 10.74 13.43
CA ASN A 107 32.52 9.87 13.91
C ASN A 107 31.49 10.55 14.83
N TYR A 108 31.66 11.84 15.10
CA TYR A 108 30.92 12.57 16.12
C TYR A 108 30.07 13.66 15.48
N TYR A 109 28.90 13.94 16.06
CA TYR A 109 28.03 15.04 15.65
C TYR A 109 28.01 16.11 16.74
N LEU A 110 28.30 17.35 16.36
CA LEU A 110 28.25 18.50 17.26
C LEU A 110 26.90 19.19 17.04
N LYS A 111 26.06 19.23 18.08
CA LYS A 111 24.73 19.84 18.03
C LYS A 111 24.83 21.37 18.00
N SER A 112 23.68 22.03 17.91
CA SER A 112 23.58 23.48 18.09
C SER A 112 24.22 23.91 19.42
N GLY A 113 25.09 24.91 19.39
CA GLY A 113 25.87 25.33 20.55
C GLY A 113 27.10 24.46 20.85
N GLY A 114 27.45 23.50 19.98
CA GLY A 114 28.73 22.78 20.00
C GLY A 114 28.79 21.51 20.83
N TYR A 115 27.72 21.18 21.56
CA TYR A 115 27.65 19.98 22.39
C TYR A 115 27.72 18.71 21.54
N MET A 116 28.70 17.85 21.78
CA MET A 116 28.75 16.52 21.16
C MET A 116 27.52 15.69 21.56
N ALA A 117 26.83 15.13 20.57
CA ALA A 117 25.68 14.26 20.80
C ALA A 117 26.10 12.92 21.41
N GLN A 118 25.37 12.43 22.42
CA GLN A 118 25.63 11.15 23.10
C GLN A 118 24.33 10.46 23.49
N ASN A 119 24.25 9.14 23.25
CA ASN A 119 23.07 8.31 23.52
C ASN A 119 21.75 8.81 22.92
N GLU A 120 21.81 9.54 21.81
CA GLU A 120 20.65 10.25 21.25
C GLU A 120 20.55 10.14 19.74
N TRP A 121 19.34 10.41 19.24
CA TRP A 121 19.04 10.46 17.81
C TRP A 121 19.34 11.84 17.25
N ILE A 122 19.96 11.87 16.07
CA ILE A 122 20.15 13.08 15.27
C ILE A 122 19.52 12.86 13.89
N TYR A 123 18.67 13.79 13.49
CA TYR A 123 18.25 13.90 12.10
C TYR A 123 19.10 14.95 11.40
N ASP A 124 19.81 14.53 10.36
CA ASP A 124 20.61 15.43 9.53
C ASP A 124 19.86 15.71 8.22
N SER A 125 19.52 16.98 8.01
CA SER A 125 18.78 17.44 6.83
C SER A 125 19.59 17.41 5.54
N ASN A 126 20.92 17.53 5.61
CA ASN A 126 21.81 17.41 4.46
C ASN A 126 21.78 15.98 3.92
N TYR A 127 21.82 15.00 4.83
CA TYR A 127 21.75 13.58 4.49
C TYR A 127 20.33 13.02 4.40
N LYS A 128 19.32 13.78 4.84
CA LYS A 128 17.91 13.38 4.93
C LYS A 128 17.74 12.04 5.66
N SER A 129 18.50 11.86 6.74
CA SER A 129 18.60 10.60 7.44
C SER A 129 18.69 10.77 8.95
N TRP A 130 18.26 9.72 9.65
CA TRP A 130 18.45 9.57 11.08
C TRP A 130 19.75 8.82 11.34
N PHE A 131 20.48 9.30 12.35
CA PHE A 131 21.68 8.72 12.91
C PHE A 131 21.48 8.55 14.41
N TYR A 132 22.19 7.58 15.00
CA TYR A 132 22.20 7.39 16.44
C TYR A 132 23.63 7.46 16.95
N LEU A 133 23.86 8.35 17.92
CA LEU A 133 25.16 8.54 18.53
C LEU A 133 25.19 7.71 19.81
N LYS A 134 26.17 6.82 19.92
CA LYS A 134 26.32 5.88 21.03
C LYS A 134 26.82 6.61 22.29
N SER A 135 27.08 5.85 23.36
CA SER A 135 27.54 6.44 24.63
C SER A 135 28.88 7.15 24.55
N ASP A 136 29.75 6.73 23.65
CA ASP A 136 31.03 7.39 23.36
C ASP A 136 30.89 8.55 22.37
N GLY A 137 29.67 8.84 21.89
CA GLY A 137 29.36 9.86 20.89
C GLY A 137 29.64 9.44 19.45
N ALA A 138 30.19 8.25 19.21
CA ALA A 138 30.39 7.75 17.85
C ALA A 138 29.06 7.32 17.24
N TYR A 139 28.82 7.63 15.97
CA TYR A 139 27.61 7.15 15.28
C TYR A 139 27.60 5.63 15.16
N ALA A 140 26.44 5.01 15.35
CA ALA A 140 26.24 3.58 15.13
C ALA A 140 26.33 3.27 13.62
N HIS A 141 27.06 2.23 13.21
CA HIS A 141 27.18 1.86 11.80
C HIS A 141 27.45 0.37 11.56
N GLN A 142 26.83 -0.16 10.50
CA GLN A 142 26.83 -1.59 10.15
C GLN A 142 26.50 -2.51 11.34
N GLU A 143 25.63 -2.05 12.23
CA GLU A 143 25.35 -2.69 13.52
C GLU A 143 23.88 -2.51 13.92
N TRP A 144 23.44 -3.38 14.84
CA TRP A 144 22.13 -3.32 15.47
C TRP A 144 22.22 -2.58 16.81
N GLN A 145 21.22 -1.76 17.12
CA GLN A 145 21.10 -1.07 18.40
C GLN A 145 19.68 -1.22 18.95
N LEU A 146 19.59 -1.53 20.25
CA LEU A 146 18.32 -1.54 20.99
C LEU A 146 18.12 -0.15 21.62
N ILE A 147 17.18 0.61 21.08
CA ILE A 147 16.94 2.02 21.47
C ILE A 147 15.46 2.16 21.80
N GLY A 148 15.13 2.63 23.01
CA GLY A 148 13.72 2.77 23.42
C GLY A 148 12.92 1.47 23.30
N ASN A 149 13.53 0.34 23.67
CA ASN A 149 12.95 -1.01 23.58
C ASN A 149 12.56 -1.46 22.16
N LYS A 150 13.19 -0.89 21.12
CA LYS A 150 13.04 -1.29 19.72
C LYS A 150 14.40 -1.50 19.08
N TRP A 151 14.49 -2.48 18.19
CA TRP A 151 15.70 -2.76 17.42
C TRP A 151 15.77 -1.89 16.18
N TYR A 152 16.94 -1.29 15.94
CA TYR A 152 17.27 -0.52 14.75
C TYR A 152 18.55 -1.06 14.13
N TYR A 153 18.64 -0.98 12.81
CA TYR A 153 19.87 -1.30 12.08
C TYR A 153 20.43 -0.05 11.42
N PHE A 154 21.73 0.19 11.59
CA PHE A 154 22.45 1.28 10.95
C PHE A 154 23.32 0.71 9.84
N LYS A 155 23.20 1.26 8.64
CA LYS A 155 23.97 0.82 7.47
C LYS A 155 25.39 1.38 7.53
N LYS A 156 26.17 1.12 6.48
CA LYS A 156 27.46 1.79 6.27
C LYS A 156 27.28 3.31 6.34
N TRP A 157 28.23 4.01 6.96
CA TRP A 157 28.19 5.46 7.20
C TRP A 157 27.07 5.93 8.14
N GLY A 158 26.42 5.03 8.87
CA GLY A 158 25.48 5.40 9.94
C GLY A 158 24.05 5.73 9.51
N TYR A 159 23.71 5.62 8.22
CA TYR A 159 22.33 5.79 7.76
C TYR A 159 21.41 4.74 8.39
N MET A 160 20.39 5.17 9.13
CA MET A 160 19.36 4.27 9.65
C MET A 160 18.65 3.53 8.50
N ALA A 161 18.55 2.21 8.59
CA ALA A 161 17.73 1.40 7.69
C ALA A 161 16.25 1.67 7.97
N LYS A 162 15.45 1.87 6.91
CA LYS A 162 13.99 2.06 6.99
C LYS A 162 13.33 1.52 5.73
N SER A 163 12.13 0.95 5.88
CA SER A 163 11.36 0.30 4.80
C SER A 163 12.18 -0.66 3.95
N GLN A 164 13.01 -1.49 4.60
CA GLN A 164 13.89 -2.42 3.89
C GLN A 164 14.25 -3.64 4.76
N TRP A 165 14.68 -4.70 4.08
CA TRP A 165 15.26 -5.87 4.73
C TRP A 165 16.69 -5.61 5.22
N GLN A 166 17.04 -6.30 6.31
CA GLN A 166 18.41 -6.55 6.76
C GLN A 166 18.51 -8.02 7.15
N GLY A 167 19.04 -8.86 6.25
CA GLY A 167 19.04 -10.31 6.44
C GLY A 167 17.60 -10.84 6.57
N SER A 168 17.30 -11.49 7.70
CA SER A 168 15.96 -12.05 7.99
C SER A 168 14.98 -11.09 8.64
N TYR A 169 15.36 -9.83 8.85
CA TYR A 169 14.58 -8.82 9.56
C TYR A 169 14.09 -7.74 8.61
N PHE A 170 12.94 -7.13 8.91
CA PHE A 170 12.43 -5.98 8.17
C PHE A 170 12.28 -4.76 9.07
N LEU A 171 12.76 -3.60 8.61
CA LEU A 171 12.67 -2.33 9.31
C LEU A 171 11.51 -1.52 8.71
N ASN A 172 10.57 -1.04 9.53
CA ASN A 172 9.44 -0.23 9.07
C ASN A 172 9.85 1.19 8.65
N GLY A 173 8.88 2.03 8.31
CA GLY A 173 9.12 3.42 7.86
C GLY A 173 9.80 4.31 8.89
N GLN A 174 9.69 3.96 10.18
CA GLN A 174 10.35 4.62 11.30
C GLN A 174 11.68 3.94 11.68
N GLY A 175 12.13 2.94 10.91
CA GLY A 175 13.39 2.22 11.11
C GLY A 175 13.39 1.14 12.18
N ALA A 176 12.26 0.95 12.88
CA ALA A 176 12.15 -0.09 13.89
C ALA A 176 11.92 -1.47 13.23
N MET A 177 12.58 -2.49 13.77
CA MET A 177 12.34 -3.89 13.40
C MET A 177 10.91 -4.30 13.72
N ILE A 178 10.18 -4.83 12.73
CA ILE A 178 8.80 -5.30 12.93
C ILE A 178 8.77 -6.70 13.54
N GLN A 179 7.76 -6.97 14.37
CA GLN A 179 7.59 -8.23 15.10
C GLN A 179 6.11 -8.61 15.16
N ASN A 180 5.79 -9.88 14.93
CA ASN A 180 4.41 -10.41 14.87
C ASN A 180 3.53 -9.72 13.81
N GLU A 181 4.11 -9.29 12.69
CA GLU A 181 3.45 -8.47 11.68
C GLU A 181 3.51 -9.12 10.29
N TRP A 182 2.43 -8.93 9.53
CA TRP A 182 2.40 -9.25 8.09
C TRP A 182 3.13 -8.18 7.29
N LEU A 183 3.85 -8.61 6.27
CA LEU A 183 4.51 -7.74 5.30
C LEU A 183 4.18 -8.24 3.89
N TYR A 184 3.57 -7.38 3.07
CA TYR A 184 3.60 -7.57 1.62
C TYR A 184 4.78 -6.78 1.06
N ASP A 185 5.69 -7.45 0.38
CA ASP A 185 6.83 -6.79 -0.27
C ASP A 185 6.69 -6.87 -1.80
N PRO A 186 6.41 -5.73 -2.47
CA PRO A 186 6.32 -5.67 -3.92
C PRO A 186 7.59 -6.14 -4.64
N ALA A 187 8.77 -6.00 -4.03
CA ALA A 187 10.03 -6.45 -4.64
C ALA A 187 10.07 -7.97 -4.82
N TYR A 188 9.34 -8.71 -3.98
CA TYR A 188 9.19 -10.16 -4.08
C TYR A 188 7.79 -10.60 -4.54
N SER A 189 6.87 -9.66 -4.68
CA SER A 189 5.45 -9.89 -5.04
C SER A 189 4.77 -10.94 -4.17
N ALA A 190 5.07 -10.93 -2.86
CA ALA A 190 4.62 -11.95 -1.92
C ALA A 190 4.40 -11.43 -0.50
N TYR A 191 3.63 -12.18 0.27
CA TYR A 191 3.45 -11.99 1.70
C TYR A 191 4.51 -12.76 2.50
N PHE A 192 4.98 -12.12 3.57
CA PHE A 192 5.86 -12.63 4.60
C PHE A 192 5.24 -12.37 5.97
N TYR A 193 5.66 -13.13 6.97
CA TYR A 193 5.29 -12.88 8.36
C TYR A 193 6.53 -12.82 9.23
N LEU A 194 6.70 -11.72 9.95
CA LEU A 194 7.84 -11.50 10.84
C LEU A 194 7.42 -11.98 12.22
N LYS A 195 8.14 -12.95 12.76
CA LYS A 195 7.82 -13.63 14.03
C LYS A 195 8.12 -12.74 15.23
N SER A 196 7.89 -13.27 16.43
CA SER A 196 8.16 -12.56 17.69
C SER A 196 9.62 -12.18 17.88
N ASP A 197 10.57 -12.95 17.32
CA ASP A 197 12.00 -12.64 17.31
C ASP A 197 12.41 -11.67 16.19
N GLY A 198 11.47 -11.23 15.35
CA GLY A 198 11.67 -10.34 14.20
C GLY A 198 12.13 -11.03 12.92
N THR A 199 12.49 -12.32 12.97
CA THR A 199 12.86 -13.08 11.77
C THR A 199 11.61 -13.44 10.96
N TYR A 200 11.71 -13.47 9.63
CA TYR A 200 10.61 -13.98 8.81
C TYR A 200 10.40 -15.49 9.04
N ALA A 201 9.14 -15.92 9.09
CA ALA A 201 8.77 -17.33 9.17
C ALA A 201 9.24 -18.09 7.92
N ASN A 202 9.90 -19.24 8.08
CA ASN A 202 10.54 -19.96 6.98
C ASN A 202 10.46 -21.48 7.16
N GLN A 203 9.89 -22.17 6.17
CA GLN A 203 9.68 -23.64 6.18
C GLN A 203 8.92 -24.12 7.43
N GLU A 204 7.90 -23.37 7.84
CA GLU A 204 7.19 -23.59 9.10
C GLU A 204 5.73 -23.13 9.04
N TRP A 205 4.93 -23.63 9.98
CA TRP A 205 3.56 -23.19 10.22
C TRP A 205 3.52 -22.07 11.24
N GLN A 206 2.66 -21.07 11.03
CA GLN A 206 2.38 -20.01 12.00
C GLN A 206 0.87 -19.82 12.16
N LYS A 207 0.44 -19.65 13.42
CA LYS A 207 -0.96 -19.34 13.73
C LYS A 207 -1.10 -17.84 13.97
N VAL A 208 -1.75 -17.15 13.05
CA VAL A 208 -1.88 -15.67 13.05
C VAL A 208 -3.36 -15.31 13.01
N GLY A 209 -3.82 -14.49 13.95
CA GLY A 209 -5.24 -14.09 14.02
C GLY A 209 -6.22 -15.27 14.13
N GLY A 210 -5.80 -16.36 14.78
CA GLY A 210 -6.61 -17.58 14.93
C GLY A 210 -6.58 -18.55 13.75
N LYS A 211 -5.98 -18.19 12.61
CA LYS A 211 -5.87 -19.03 11.41
C LYS A 211 -4.45 -19.55 11.23
N TRP A 212 -4.30 -20.70 10.56
CA TRP A 212 -3.00 -21.29 10.25
C TRP A 212 -2.52 -20.88 8.86
N TYR A 213 -1.22 -20.59 8.75
CA TYR A 213 -0.52 -20.26 7.53
C TYR A 213 0.77 -21.07 7.45
N TYR A 214 1.18 -21.43 6.23
CA TYR A 214 2.46 -22.07 6.00
C TYR A 214 3.39 -21.16 5.22
N PHE A 215 4.66 -21.09 5.64
CA PHE A 215 5.69 -20.30 5.00
C PHE A 215 6.71 -21.24 4.37
N LYS A 216 6.94 -21.08 3.07
CA LYS A 216 7.89 -21.90 2.30
C LYS A 216 9.33 -21.46 2.56
N LYS A 217 10.27 -22.13 1.89
CA LYS A 217 11.66 -21.68 1.83
C LYS A 217 11.73 -20.22 1.38
N TRP A 218 12.58 -19.45 2.05
CA TRP A 218 12.73 -17.99 1.87
C TRP A 218 11.55 -17.15 2.35
N GLY A 219 10.57 -17.75 3.05
CA GLY A 219 9.51 -17.02 3.75
C GLY A 219 8.30 -16.64 2.92
N TYR A 220 8.20 -17.13 1.68
CA TYR A 220 7.00 -16.96 0.87
C TYR A 220 5.80 -17.64 1.53
N MET A 221 4.75 -16.87 1.83
CA MET A 221 3.47 -17.43 2.28
C MET A 221 2.88 -18.35 1.20
N ALA A 222 2.60 -19.61 1.56
CA ALA A 222 1.93 -20.55 0.68
C ALA A 222 0.47 -20.15 0.45
N ARG A 223 -0.02 -20.28 -0.79
CA ARG A 223 -1.41 -19.98 -1.17
C ARG A 223 -1.81 -20.72 -2.44
N ASN A 224 -3.06 -21.17 -2.51
CA ASN A 224 -3.59 -22.02 -3.58
C ASN A 224 -2.71 -23.26 -3.83
N GLU A 225 -2.22 -23.88 -2.76
CA GLU A 225 -1.31 -25.03 -2.85
C GLU A 225 -1.41 -25.93 -1.63
N TRP A 226 -0.90 -27.16 -1.77
CA TRP A 226 -0.85 -28.16 -0.72
C TRP A 226 0.45 -28.08 0.08
N GLN A 227 0.36 -28.37 1.38
CA GLN A 227 1.49 -28.68 2.25
C GLN A 227 1.16 -29.94 3.06
N GLY A 228 1.68 -31.09 2.63
CA GLY A 228 1.29 -32.38 3.20
C GLY A 228 -0.21 -32.62 3.05
N ASN A 229 -0.91 -32.89 4.16
CA ASN A 229 -2.35 -33.15 4.17
C ASN A 229 -3.21 -31.88 4.26
N TYR A 230 -2.61 -30.70 4.20
CA TYR A 230 -3.28 -29.41 4.41
C TYR A 230 -3.29 -28.62 3.10
N TYR A 231 -4.38 -27.90 2.85
CA TYR A 231 -4.49 -27.00 1.72
C TYR A 231 -4.52 -25.54 2.19
N LEU A 232 -3.70 -24.68 1.58
CA LEU A 232 -3.64 -23.25 1.86
C LEU A 232 -4.50 -22.53 0.81
N THR A 233 -5.58 -21.89 1.26
CA THR A 233 -6.53 -21.18 0.39
C THR A 233 -5.89 -19.98 -0.32
N GLY A 234 -6.63 -19.29 -1.20
CA GLY A 234 -6.15 -18.09 -1.88
C GLY A 234 -5.74 -16.94 -0.95
N SER A 235 -6.25 -16.93 0.28
CA SER A 235 -5.87 -16.00 1.35
C SER A 235 -4.58 -16.41 2.09
N GLY A 236 -4.05 -17.60 1.80
CA GLY A 236 -2.96 -18.26 2.54
C GLY A 236 -3.41 -18.98 3.80
N ALA A 237 -4.64 -18.75 4.27
CA ALA A 237 -5.17 -19.47 5.43
C ALA A 237 -5.45 -20.94 5.08
N MET A 238 -5.10 -21.84 5.98
CA MET A 238 -5.40 -23.27 5.92
C MET A 238 -6.91 -23.49 5.81
N ALA A 239 -7.31 -24.37 4.89
CA ALA A 239 -8.69 -24.84 4.76
C ALA A 239 -9.09 -25.64 6.00
N THR A 240 -10.29 -25.39 6.53
CA THR A 240 -10.85 -26.08 7.72
C THR A 240 -12.27 -26.59 7.47
N ASP A 241 -12.68 -26.62 6.20
CA ASP A 241 -14.02 -27.02 5.77
C ASP A 241 -13.94 -27.65 4.37
N GLU A 242 -14.52 -27.05 3.34
CA GLU A 242 -14.55 -27.59 1.98
C GLU A 242 -13.79 -26.68 1.00
N VAL A 243 -13.08 -27.30 0.05
CA VAL A 243 -12.53 -26.60 -1.13
C VAL A 243 -12.93 -27.38 -2.38
N ILE A 244 -13.51 -26.68 -3.36
CA ILE A 244 -13.75 -27.24 -4.68
C ILE A 244 -12.74 -26.64 -5.66
N MET A 245 -11.96 -27.52 -6.28
CA MET A 245 -10.96 -27.17 -7.29
C MET A 245 -10.72 -28.36 -8.22
N ASP A 246 -10.36 -28.10 -9.47
CA ASP A 246 -10.06 -29.13 -10.47
C ASP A 246 -11.17 -30.20 -10.61
N GLY A 247 -12.43 -29.76 -10.64
CA GLY A 247 -13.59 -30.66 -10.74
C GLY A 247 -13.73 -31.61 -9.55
N THR A 248 -13.16 -31.27 -8.40
CA THR A 248 -13.13 -32.14 -7.22
C THR A 248 -13.50 -31.37 -5.95
N ARG A 249 -14.35 -31.96 -5.11
CA ARG A 249 -14.60 -31.54 -3.73
C ARG A 249 -13.60 -32.18 -2.77
N TYR A 250 -12.86 -31.35 -2.05
CA TYR A 250 -11.97 -31.73 -0.95
C TYR A 250 -12.60 -31.34 0.38
N ILE A 251 -12.78 -32.30 1.28
CA ILE A 251 -13.38 -32.08 2.60
C ILE A 251 -12.28 -32.23 3.66
N PHE A 252 -12.09 -31.18 4.46
CA PHE A 252 -11.08 -31.08 5.49
C PHE A 252 -11.71 -31.20 6.89
N ALA A 253 -10.97 -31.72 7.84
CA ALA A 253 -11.34 -31.59 9.24
C ALA A 253 -11.25 -30.14 9.72
N ALA A 254 -11.86 -29.81 10.86
CA ALA A 254 -11.70 -28.51 11.50
C ALA A 254 -10.24 -28.19 11.90
N SER A 255 -9.41 -29.22 12.09
CA SER A 255 -7.95 -29.14 12.29
C SER A 255 -7.15 -29.01 10.99
N GLY A 256 -7.80 -29.11 9.83
CA GLY A 256 -7.29 -28.78 8.51
C GLY A 256 -6.76 -29.94 7.67
N GLU A 257 -6.62 -31.14 8.23
CA GLU A 257 -6.21 -32.31 7.46
C GLU A 257 -7.31 -32.77 6.50
N LEU A 258 -6.91 -33.15 5.28
CA LEU A 258 -7.80 -33.72 4.28
C LEU A 258 -8.41 -35.02 4.81
N LYS A 259 -9.75 -35.11 4.74
CA LYS A 259 -10.50 -36.32 5.10
C LYS A 259 -10.98 -37.09 3.89
N GLU A 260 -11.49 -36.40 2.88
CA GLU A 260 -12.18 -37.02 1.74
C GLU A 260 -11.98 -36.20 0.47
N LYS A 261 -11.92 -36.92 -0.66
CA LYS A 261 -11.92 -36.37 -2.01
C LYS A 261 -13.09 -36.98 -2.78
N LYS A 262 -13.95 -36.15 -3.37
CA LYS A 262 -15.06 -36.56 -4.23
C LYS A 262 -14.97 -35.86 -5.58
N ASP A 263 -14.85 -36.63 -6.65
CA ASP A 263 -14.90 -36.09 -8.01
C ASP A 263 -16.31 -35.55 -8.30
N LEU A 264 -16.37 -34.39 -8.94
CA LEU A 264 -17.59 -33.67 -9.28
C LEU A 264 -17.69 -33.46 -10.79
N ASN A 265 -18.92 -33.41 -11.30
CA ASN A 265 -19.19 -33.05 -12.70
C ASN A 265 -19.74 -31.62 -12.77
N VAL A 266 -18.88 -30.65 -12.43
CA VAL A 266 -19.18 -29.21 -12.31
C VAL A 266 -18.48 -28.38 -13.40
N GLY A 267 -18.84 -27.10 -13.50
CA GLY A 267 -18.34 -26.20 -14.54
C GLY A 267 -19.08 -26.42 -15.87
N TRP A 268 -18.38 -26.21 -16.98
CA TRP A 268 -18.92 -26.40 -18.33
C TRP A 268 -18.86 -27.87 -18.74
N VAL A 269 -20.03 -28.49 -18.89
CA VAL A 269 -20.16 -29.94 -19.12
C VAL A 269 -20.97 -30.20 -20.39
N HIS A 270 -20.48 -31.13 -21.21
CA HIS A 270 -21.24 -31.68 -22.34
C HIS A 270 -21.98 -32.95 -21.92
N ARG A 271 -23.30 -32.99 -22.10
CA ARG A 271 -24.16 -34.16 -21.86
C ARG A 271 -25.12 -34.31 -23.03
N ASP A 272 -25.17 -35.51 -23.61
CA ASP A 272 -26.09 -35.88 -24.70
C ASP A 272 -26.11 -34.90 -25.88
N GLY A 273 -24.92 -34.42 -26.27
CA GLY A 273 -24.75 -33.47 -27.39
C GLY A 273 -25.10 -32.02 -27.07
N LYS A 274 -25.41 -31.70 -25.82
CA LYS A 274 -25.75 -30.35 -25.34
C LYS A 274 -24.74 -29.88 -24.28
N ARG A 275 -24.61 -28.57 -24.09
CA ARG A 275 -23.67 -27.96 -23.15
C ARG A 275 -24.43 -27.24 -22.04
N TYR A 276 -24.00 -27.46 -20.80
CA TYR A 276 -24.59 -26.87 -19.60
C TYR A 276 -23.50 -26.30 -18.70
N PHE A 277 -23.86 -25.35 -17.85
CA PHE A 277 -23.02 -24.92 -16.73
C PHE A 277 -23.61 -25.43 -15.41
N PHE A 278 -22.80 -26.12 -14.62
CA PHE A 278 -23.13 -26.54 -13.26
C PHE A 278 -22.26 -25.76 -12.28
N ASN A 279 -22.89 -25.13 -11.29
CA ASN A 279 -22.16 -24.49 -10.21
C ASN A 279 -21.47 -25.55 -9.31
N ASN A 280 -20.65 -25.12 -8.34
CA ASN A 280 -19.91 -26.05 -7.48
C ASN A 280 -20.81 -26.84 -6.50
N ARG A 281 -22.11 -26.55 -6.45
CA ARG A 281 -23.11 -27.36 -5.74
C ARG A 281 -23.75 -28.44 -6.62
N GLU A 282 -23.24 -28.63 -7.84
CA GLU A 282 -23.77 -29.55 -8.84
C GLU A 282 -25.16 -29.11 -9.36
N GLU A 283 -25.52 -27.83 -9.22
CA GLU A 283 -26.79 -27.26 -9.67
C GLU A 283 -26.62 -26.61 -11.05
N GLN A 284 -27.54 -26.89 -11.97
CA GLN A 284 -27.54 -26.27 -13.29
C GLN A 284 -27.88 -24.78 -13.20
N VAL A 285 -27.11 -23.93 -13.88
CA VAL A 285 -27.41 -22.50 -14.04
C VAL A 285 -27.85 -22.23 -15.47
N GLY A 286 -29.07 -21.71 -15.63
CA GLY A 286 -29.65 -21.47 -16.96
C GLY A 286 -30.09 -22.76 -17.64
N THR A 287 -29.99 -22.78 -18.97
CA THR A 287 -30.44 -23.89 -19.83
C THR A 287 -29.28 -24.41 -20.70
N GLU A 288 -29.57 -25.24 -21.70
CA GLU A 288 -28.59 -25.61 -22.74
C GLU A 288 -28.09 -24.44 -23.59
N HIS A 289 -28.74 -23.27 -23.48
CA HIS A 289 -28.35 -22.03 -24.14
C HIS A 289 -27.53 -21.10 -23.24
N ALA A 290 -27.07 -21.58 -22.08
CA ALA A 290 -26.17 -20.82 -21.22
C ALA A 290 -24.89 -20.46 -21.99
N LYS A 291 -24.49 -19.19 -21.88
CA LYS A 291 -23.36 -18.62 -22.64
C LYS A 291 -22.15 -18.43 -21.74
N LYS A 292 -20.97 -18.82 -22.22
CA LYS A 292 -19.67 -18.61 -21.59
C LYS A 292 -19.11 -17.28 -22.06
N ILE A 293 -19.08 -16.31 -21.15
CA ILE A 293 -18.59 -14.96 -21.43
C ILE A 293 -17.33 -14.73 -20.63
N ILE A 294 -16.29 -14.25 -21.30
CA ILE A 294 -15.05 -13.83 -20.65
C ILE A 294 -14.98 -12.31 -20.63
N ASP A 295 -14.29 -11.75 -19.65
CA ASP A 295 -13.96 -10.34 -19.63
C ASP A 295 -12.45 -10.12 -19.63
N ILE A 296 -12.00 -9.18 -20.47
CA ILE A 296 -10.60 -9.04 -20.88
C ILE A 296 -10.16 -7.57 -20.80
N SER A 297 -8.93 -7.37 -20.34
CA SER A 297 -8.25 -6.08 -20.23
C SER A 297 -6.77 -6.18 -20.57
N GLU A 298 -6.04 -5.06 -20.53
CA GLU A 298 -4.57 -5.08 -20.63
C GLU A 298 -3.88 -5.98 -19.58
N HIS A 299 -4.56 -6.33 -18.48
CA HIS A 299 -4.01 -7.20 -17.45
C HIS A 299 -3.89 -8.66 -17.89
N ASN A 300 -4.61 -9.06 -18.93
CA ASN A 300 -4.46 -10.38 -19.57
C ASN A 300 -3.31 -10.39 -20.60
N GLY A 301 -2.66 -9.24 -20.82
CA GLY A 301 -1.65 -9.05 -21.84
C GLY A 301 -2.21 -9.06 -23.26
N HIS A 302 -1.30 -9.02 -24.23
CA HIS A 302 -1.66 -9.02 -25.63
C HIS A 302 -2.16 -10.39 -26.09
N ILE A 303 -3.42 -10.45 -26.56
CA ILE A 303 -4.02 -11.68 -27.10
C ILE A 303 -3.60 -11.86 -28.56
N ASN A 304 -2.73 -12.85 -28.80
CA ASN A 304 -2.14 -13.10 -30.12
C ASN A 304 -3.12 -13.73 -31.12
N ASP A 305 -4.01 -14.61 -30.66
CA ASP A 305 -4.92 -15.37 -31.52
C ASP A 305 -6.32 -15.47 -30.89
N TRP A 306 -7.16 -14.50 -31.21
CA TRP A 306 -8.54 -14.45 -30.73
C TRP A 306 -9.39 -15.61 -31.23
N LYS A 307 -9.17 -16.11 -32.45
CA LYS A 307 -9.98 -17.21 -32.98
C LYS A 307 -9.71 -18.49 -32.21
N LYS A 308 -8.45 -18.76 -31.88
CA LYS A 308 -8.04 -19.86 -31.01
C LYS A 308 -8.70 -19.79 -29.64
N VAL A 309 -8.69 -18.61 -29.00
CA VAL A 309 -9.34 -18.40 -27.69
C VAL A 309 -10.83 -18.75 -27.78
N ILE A 310 -11.53 -18.26 -28.80
CA ILE A 310 -12.96 -18.52 -28.96
C ILE A 310 -13.25 -20.01 -29.22
N ASP A 311 -12.54 -20.63 -30.15
CA ASP A 311 -12.83 -22.00 -30.58
C ASP A 311 -12.41 -23.05 -29.54
N GLU A 312 -11.18 -22.97 -29.03
CA GLU A 312 -10.63 -23.99 -28.13
C GLU A 312 -11.21 -23.92 -26.72
N ASN A 313 -11.84 -22.80 -26.37
CA ASN A 313 -12.50 -22.61 -25.08
C ASN A 313 -14.02 -22.48 -25.19
N GLU A 314 -14.57 -22.55 -26.40
CA GLU A 314 -16.00 -22.41 -26.69
C GLU A 314 -16.62 -21.17 -26.02
N VAL A 315 -15.99 -20.03 -26.22
CA VAL A 315 -16.43 -18.74 -25.65
C VAL A 315 -17.49 -18.13 -26.57
N ASP A 316 -18.64 -17.74 -26.02
CA ASP A 316 -19.76 -17.19 -26.80
C ASP A 316 -19.67 -15.68 -27.00
N GLY A 317 -18.91 -14.99 -26.15
CA GLY A 317 -18.71 -13.55 -26.24
C GLY A 317 -17.73 -13.00 -25.21
N VAL A 318 -17.42 -11.72 -25.36
CA VAL A 318 -16.39 -11.02 -24.56
C VAL A 318 -16.94 -9.72 -23.99
N ILE A 319 -16.62 -9.37 -22.74
CA ILE A 319 -16.76 -7.99 -22.26
C ILE A 319 -15.38 -7.34 -22.18
N VAL A 320 -15.12 -6.33 -23.02
CA VAL A 320 -13.80 -5.71 -23.15
C VAL A 320 -13.69 -4.48 -22.25
N ARG A 321 -12.60 -4.36 -21.49
CA ARG A 321 -12.36 -3.15 -20.69
C ARG A 321 -12.04 -1.95 -21.56
N LEU A 322 -12.84 -0.89 -21.43
CA LEU A 322 -12.55 0.42 -22.02
C LEU A 322 -11.35 1.10 -21.36
N GLY A 323 -11.22 0.89 -20.07
CA GLY A 323 -10.21 1.44 -19.19
C GLY A 323 -10.82 1.71 -17.82
N TYR A 324 -10.37 2.80 -17.20
CA TYR A 324 -10.95 3.34 -15.99
C TYR A 324 -11.17 4.85 -16.14
N SER A 325 -11.85 5.50 -15.21
CA SER A 325 -12.11 6.95 -15.26
C SER A 325 -10.86 7.75 -15.61
N GLY A 326 -10.90 8.44 -16.76
CA GLY A 326 -9.82 9.29 -17.27
C GLY A 326 -8.66 8.55 -17.96
N LYS A 327 -8.71 7.23 -18.10
CA LYS A 327 -7.64 6.45 -18.75
C LYS A 327 -8.18 5.31 -19.61
N GLU A 328 -7.77 5.30 -20.88
CA GLU A 328 -8.01 4.20 -21.82
C GLU A 328 -7.13 2.98 -21.51
N ASP A 329 -7.70 1.78 -21.62
CA ASP A 329 -7.00 0.49 -21.53
C ASP A 329 -6.03 0.31 -22.71
N LYS A 330 -4.81 -0.18 -22.42
CA LYS A 330 -3.73 -0.29 -23.41
C LYS A 330 -4.01 -1.28 -24.54
N GLU A 331 -4.82 -2.31 -24.30
CA GLU A 331 -5.13 -3.35 -25.30
C GLU A 331 -6.46 -3.10 -26.03
N LEU A 332 -7.27 -2.11 -25.58
CA LEU A 332 -8.59 -1.82 -26.15
C LEU A 332 -8.57 -1.72 -27.68
N ALA A 333 -7.63 -0.95 -28.24
CA ALA A 333 -7.53 -0.75 -29.68
C ALA A 333 -7.33 -2.07 -30.44
N HIS A 334 -6.45 -2.94 -29.94
CA HIS A 334 -6.19 -4.26 -30.53
C HIS A 334 -7.38 -5.19 -30.36
N ASN A 335 -7.94 -5.26 -29.14
CA ASN A 335 -9.07 -6.15 -28.85
C ASN A 335 -10.27 -5.81 -29.74
N ILE A 336 -10.67 -4.54 -29.81
CA ILE A 336 -11.81 -4.14 -30.64
C ILE A 336 -11.56 -4.42 -32.12
N LYS A 337 -10.34 -4.12 -32.62
CA LYS A 337 -9.98 -4.41 -34.01
C LYS A 337 -10.16 -5.89 -34.35
N GLU A 338 -9.64 -6.79 -33.52
CA GLU A 338 -9.70 -8.22 -33.79
C GLU A 338 -11.10 -8.80 -33.60
N LEU A 339 -11.84 -8.39 -32.57
CA LEU A 339 -13.22 -8.83 -32.35
C LEU A 339 -14.14 -8.39 -33.49
N ASN A 340 -14.01 -7.14 -33.96
CA ASN A 340 -14.71 -6.65 -35.14
C ASN A 340 -14.34 -7.44 -36.40
N ARG A 341 -13.04 -7.65 -36.64
CA ARG A 341 -12.53 -8.39 -37.82
C ARG A 341 -13.06 -9.82 -37.87
N LEU A 342 -13.18 -10.49 -36.72
CA LEU A 342 -13.61 -11.88 -36.60
C LEU A 342 -15.13 -12.03 -36.41
N GLY A 343 -15.86 -10.94 -36.21
CA GLY A 343 -17.30 -10.97 -35.95
C GLY A 343 -17.66 -11.64 -34.61
N ILE A 344 -16.78 -11.55 -33.62
CA ILE A 344 -16.99 -12.13 -32.29
C ILE A 344 -17.96 -11.22 -31.50
N PRO A 345 -19.04 -11.73 -30.88
CA PRO A 345 -19.93 -10.91 -30.06
C PRO A 345 -19.20 -10.33 -28.85
N TYR A 346 -19.34 -9.03 -28.64
CA TYR A 346 -18.76 -8.40 -27.45
C TYR A 346 -19.58 -7.25 -26.89
N GLY A 347 -19.32 -6.94 -25.62
CA GLY A 347 -19.75 -5.77 -24.88
C GLY A 347 -18.53 -5.09 -24.29
N VAL A 348 -18.74 -4.07 -23.47
CA VAL A 348 -17.62 -3.31 -22.90
C VAL A 348 -17.89 -2.89 -21.47
N TYR A 349 -16.84 -2.61 -20.69
CA TYR A 349 -16.98 -2.07 -19.34
C TYR A 349 -16.01 -0.93 -19.05
N LEU A 350 -16.41 -0.01 -18.17
CA LEU A 350 -15.56 1.06 -17.63
C LEU A 350 -15.51 0.95 -16.10
N TYR A 351 -14.32 0.77 -15.54
CA TYR A 351 -14.09 0.82 -14.10
C TYR A 351 -14.15 2.27 -13.60
N THR A 352 -15.07 2.58 -12.69
CA THR A 352 -15.25 3.96 -12.25
C THR A 352 -14.44 4.33 -11.00
N TYR A 353 -13.92 5.56 -11.00
CA TYR A 353 -13.37 6.28 -9.85
C TYR A 353 -14.25 7.49 -9.46
N ALA A 354 -15.52 7.51 -9.85
CA ALA A 354 -16.41 8.63 -9.60
C ALA A 354 -16.62 8.89 -8.10
N GLU A 355 -16.59 10.16 -7.71
CA GLU A 355 -16.91 10.64 -6.36
C GLU A 355 -18.27 11.35 -6.32
N ASN A 356 -18.80 11.77 -7.48
CA ASN A 356 -20.01 12.56 -7.61
C ASN A 356 -20.59 12.49 -9.05
N GLU A 357 -21.70 13.20 -9.29
CA GLU A 357 -22.39 13.24 -10.60
C GLU A 357 -21.54 13.84 -11.73
N THR A 358 -20.67 14.82 -11.45
CA THR A 358 -19.79 15.39 -12.49
C THR A 358 -18.81 14.34 -13.00
N ASP A 359 -18.23 13.54 -12.11
CA ASP A 359 -17.35 12.44 -12.51
C ASP A 359 -18.12 11.39 -13.31
N ALA A 360 -19.34 11.04 -12.90
CA ALA A 360 -20.19 10.09 -13.62
C ALA A 360 -20.55 10.57 -15.05
N GLU A 361 -20.79 11.88 -15.22
CA GLU A 361 -21.02 12.47 -16.54
C GLU A 361 -19.75 12.39 -17.41
N ASN A 362 -18.58 12.62 -16.82
CA ASN A 362 -17.29 12.50 -17.51
C ASN A 362 -16.97 11.05 -17.90
N ASP A 363 -17.29 10.09 -17.02
CA ASP A 363 -17.18 8.66 -17.31
C ASP A 363 -18.06 8.30 -18.52
N ALA A 364 -19.31 8.78 -18.56
CA ALA A 364 -20.19 8.55 -19.71
C ALA A 364 -19.64 9.18 -21.00
N LYS A 365 -19.10 10.41 -20.94
CA LYS A 365 -18.44 11.06 -22.09
C LYS A 365 -17.27 10.23 -22.61
N GLN A 366 -16.39 9.76 -21.72
CA GLN A 366 -15.27 8.88 -22.07
C GLN A 366 -15.76 7.60 -22.76
N THR A 367 -16.79 6.94 -22.21
CA THR A 367 -17.36 5.74 -22.82
C THR A 367 -17.87 6.01 -24.24
N ILE A 368 -18.63 7.09 -24.43
CA ILE A 368 -19.17 7.49 -25.75
C ILE A 368 -18.05 7.80 -26.75
N GLU A 369 -17.01 8.52 -26.31
CA GLU A 369 -15.84 8.85 -27.13
C GLU A 369 -15.14 7.59 -27.62
N LEU A 370 -14.88 6.63 -26.73
CA LEU A 370 -14.20 5.38 -27.06
C LEU A 370 -15.01 4.50 -28.00
N ILE A 371 -16.32 4.38 -27.78
CA ILE A 371 -17.23 3.61 -28.66
C ILE A 371 -17.15 4.12 -30.09
N LYS A 372 -17.20 5.44 -30.28
CA LYS A 372 -17.12 6.08 -31.61
C LYS A 372 -15.72 5.96 -32.20
N LYS A 373 -14.68 6.23 -31.40
CA LYS A 373 -13.26 6.19 -31.81
C LYS A 373 -12.89 4.84 -32.43
N TYR A 374 -13.37 3.75 -31.85
CA TYR A 374 -13.02 2.39 -32.29
C TYR A 374 -14.09 1.69 -33.12
N ASN A 375 -15.15 2.41 -33.53
CA ASN A 375 -16.27 1.85 -34.31
C ASN A 375 -16.81 0.55 -33.68
N MET A 376 -17.14 0.61 -32.39
CA MET A 376 -17.53 -0.59 -31.66
C MET A 376 -18.91 -1.09 -32.09
N ASN A 377 -19.03 -2.39 -32.37
CA ASN A 377 -20.29 -3.08 -32.66
C ASN A 377 -20.73 -3.91 -31.45
N LEU A 378 -21.52 -3.31 -30.56
CA LEU A 378 -21.84 -3.87 -29.26
C LEU A 378 -23.01 -4.86 -29.35
N SER A 379 -22.70 -6.15 -29.18
CA SER A 379 -23.69 -7.25 -29.06
C SER A 379 -24.12 -7.49 -27.62
N TYR A 380 -23.22 -7.23 -26.67
CA TYR A 380 -23.47 -7.23 -25.23
C TYR A 380 -23.51 -5.79 -24.69
N PRO A 381 -24.00 -5.58 -23.46
CA PRO A 381 -24.16 -4.23 -22.91
C PRO A 381 -22.86 -3.45 -22.69
N ILE A 382 -23.05 -2.16 -22.45
CA ILE A 382 -22.06 -1.29 -21.81
C ILE A 382 -22.22 -1.43 -20.29
N TYR A 383 -21.15 -1.80 -19.61
CA TYR A 383 -21.13 -1.99 -18.17
C TYR A 383 -20.44 -0.83 -17.46
N TYR A 384 -21.13 -0.27 -16.48
CA TYR A 384 -20.52 0.59 -15.47
C TYR A 384 -20.05 -0.29 -14.32
N ASP A 385 -18.75 -0.47 -14.21
CA ASP A 385 -18.12 -1.35 -13.22
C ASP A 385 -17.90 -0.58 -11.92
N VAL A 386 -18.74 -0.88 -10.93
CA VAL A 386 -18.82 -0.18 -9.65
C VAL A 386 -18.27 -1.05 -8.53
N GLU A 387 -17.10 -0.68 -8.03
CA GLU A 387 -16.43 -1.33 -6.91
C GLU A 387 -16.15 -0.38 -5.74
N ASN A 388 -15.65 -0.92 -4.63
CA ASN A 388 -15.12 -0.13 -3.52
C ASN A 388 -13.70 0.36 -3.82
N TRP A 389 -13.58 1.22 -4.83
CA TRP A 389 -12.30 1.71 -5.33
C TRP A 389 -11.51 2.49 -4.27
N GLU A 390 -10.18 2.40 -4.35
CA GLU A 390 -9.23 3.22 -3.60
C GLU A 390 -8.05 3.56 -4.53
N TYR A 391 -7.55 4.79 -4.46
CA TYR A 391 -6.35 5.17 -5.22
C TYR A 391 -5.12 4.39 -4.71
N VAL A 392 -4.17 4.11 -5.61
CA VAL A 392 -2.93 3.38 -5.25
C VAL A 392 -2.16 4.08 -4.11
N ASN A 393 -2.17 5.41 -4.07
CA ASN A 393 -1.54 6.21 -3.01
C ASN A 393 -2.45 6.45 -1.78
N LYS A 394 -3.67 5.89 -1.80
CA LYS A 394 -4.70 5.96 -0.74
C LYS A 394 -5.20 7.37 -0.40
N SER A 395 -4.97 8.36 -1.26
CA SER A 395 -5.41 9.74 -1.00
C SER A 395 -6.93 9.92 -1.14
N LYS A 396 -7.59 9.07 -1.93
CA LYS A 396 -9.03 9.06 -2.17
C LYS A 396 -9.56 7.63 -2.21
N ARG A 397 -10.84 7.48 -1.86
CA ARG A 397 -11.59 6.22 -1.90
C ARG A 397 -13.06 6.48 -2.21
N ALA A 398 -13.75 5.44 -2.68
CA ALA A 398 -15.17 5.45 -3.00
C ALA A 398 -16.04 6.09 -1.88
N PRO A 399 -17.07 6.88 -2.23
CA PRO A 399 -18.12 7.30 -1.29
C PRO A 399 -18.71 6.08 -0.58
N SER A 400 -18.94 6.20 0.74
CA SER A 400 -19.39 5.08 1.56
C SER A 400 -20.90 4.93 1.63
N ASP A 401 -21.65 6.02 1.39
CA ASP A 401 -23.11 6.07 1.50
C ASP A 401 -23.81 5.68 0.20
N THR A 402 -25.00 5.08 0.35
CA THR A 402 -25.83 4.61 -0.77
C THR A 402 -26.32 5.75 -1.66
N ASP A 403 -26.75 6.86 -1.07
CA ASP A 403 -27.41 7.95 -1.80
C ASP A 403 -26.47 8.65 -2.80
N THR A 404 -25.19 8.79 -2.45
CA THR A 404 -24.18 9.29 -3.39
C THR A 404 -24.04 8.35 -4.59
N TRP A 405 -24.02 7.04 -4.37
CA TRP A 405 -23.97 6.06 -5.47
C TRP A 405 -25.26 6.01 -6.29
N VAL A 406 -26.42 6.25 -5.69
CA VAL A 406 -27.68 6.41 -6.44
C VAL A 406 -27.53 7.56 -7.44
N LYS A 407 -26.98 8.71 -7.02
CA LYS A 407 -26.76 9.87 -7.91
C LYS A 407 -25.72 9.59 -8.99
N ILE A 408 -24.56 9.04 -8.61
CA ILE A 408 -23.48 8.69 -9.55
C ILE A 408 -24.00 7.74 -10.64
N ILE A 409 -24.62 6.63 -10.25
CA ILE A 409 -25.07 5.60 -11.20
C ILE A 409 -26.18 6.15 -12.10
N ASN A 410 -27.21 6.79 -11.54
CA ASN A 410 -28.28 7.34 -12.37
C ASN A 410 -27.77 8.43 -13.32
N LYS A 411 -26.82 9.26 -12.90
CA LYS A 411 -26.21 10.26 -13.78
C LYS A 411 -25.53 9.62 -15.00
N TYR A 412 -24.70 8.60 -14.76
CA TYR A 412 -24.06 7.85 -15.85
C TYR A 412 -25.10 7.25 -16.81
N MET A 413 -26.12 6.58 -16.25
CA MET A 413 -27.20 5.95 -17.03
C MET A 413 -27.99 6.97 -17.87
N ASP A 414 -28.34 8.12 -17.28
CA ASP A 414 -29.07 9.19 -17.96
C ASP A 414 -28.26 9.81 -19.09
N THR A 415 -26.97 10.09 -18.86
CA THR A 415 -26.08 10.66 -19.89
C THR A 415 -25.89 9.68 -21.05
N MET A 416 -25.67 8.39 -20.79
CA MET A 416 -25.56 7.38 -21.83
C MET A 416 -26.86 7.25 -22.64
N LYS A 417 -28.01 7.25 -21.95
CA LYS A 417 -29.33 7.20 -22.59
C LYS A 417 -29.60 8.41 -23.47
N GLN A 418 -29.26 9.62 -23.02
CA GLN A 418 -29.40 10.85 -23.81
C GLN A 418 -28.52 10.84 -25.06
N ALA A 419 -27.37 10.17 -25.00
CA ALA A 419 -26.48 9.97 -26.16
C ALA A 419 -26.92 8.85 -27.11
N GLY A 420 -28.05 8.17 -26.84
CA GLY A 420 -28.63 7.13 -27.68
C GLY A 420 -28.26 5.70 -27.29
N TYR A 421 -27.48 5.49 -26.22
CA TYR A 421 -27.09 4.17 -25.74
C TYR A 421 -28.07 3.68 -24.66
N GLN A 422 -28.95 2.75 -25.03
CA GLN A 422 -29.98 2.22 -24.13
C GLN A 422 -29.60 0.89 -23.47
N ASN A 423 -28.66 0.14 -24.06
CA ASN A 423 -28.20 -1.15 -23.55
C ASN A 423 -27.02 -0.96 -22.55
N VAL A 424 -27.33 -0.39 -21.38
CA VAL A 424 -26.36 0.01 -20.35
C VAL A 424 -26.77 -0.54 -18.99
N TYR A 425 -25.84 -1.20 -18.30
CA TYR A 425 -26.09 -1.84 -17.00
C TYR A 425 -24.91 -1.62 -16.04
N VAL A 426 -25.12 -2.00 -14.78
CA VAL A 426 -24.12 -2.00 -13.71
C VAL A 426 -23.60 -3.41 -13.53
N TYR A 427 -22.27 -3.52 -13.40
CA TYR A 427 -21.59 -4.67 -12.82
C TYR A 427 -21.09 -4.31 -11.42
N SER A 428 -21.16 -5.27 -10.49
CA SER A 428 -20.54 -5.15 -9.17
C SER A 428 -20.45 -6.53 -8.49
N TYR A 429 -19.80 -6.60 -7.33
CA TYR A 429 -19.70 -7.83 -6.54
C TYR A 429 -20.82 -7.95 -5.50
N ARG A 430 -21.24 -9.20 -5.25
CA ARG A 430 -22.39 -9.58 -4.42
C ARG A 430 -22.42 -8.88 -3.05
N SER A 431 -21.29 -8.77 -2.34
CA SER A 431 -21.31 -8.15 -1.01
C SER A 431 -21.59 -6.63 -1.04
N LEU A 432 -21.16 -5.92 -2.09
CA LEU A 432 -21.45 -4.49 -2.25
C LEU A 432 -22.92 -4.27 -2.63
N LEU A 433 -23.46 -5.13 -3.49
CA LEU A 433 -24.89 -5.18 -3.86
C LEU A 433 -25.81 -5.51 -2.67
N GLN A 434 -25.32 -6.24 -1.68
CA GLN A 434 -26.04 -6.53 -0.44
C GLN A 434 -25.91 -5.42 0.61
N THR A 435 -25.01 -4.46 0.42
CA THR A 435 -24.70 -3.40 1.39
C THR A 435 -24.86 -2.03 0.75
N ARG A 436 -23.76 -1.37 0.34
CA ARG A 436 -23.73 0.02 -0.14
C ARG A 436 -24.65 0.25 -1.32
N LEU A 437 -24.70 -0.69 -2.28
CA LEU A 437 -25.47 -0.55 -3.52
C LEU A 437 -26.89 -1.12 -3.43
N LYS A 438 -27.35 -1.52 -2.24
CA LYS A 438 -28.67 -2.12 -2.04
C LYS A 438 -29.78 -1.07 -2.07
N HIS A 439 -30.06 -0.52 -3.25
CA HIS A 439 -31.10 0.47 -3.49
C HIS A 439 -31.87 0.15 -4.78
N PRO A 440 -33.21 0.28 -4.83
CA PRO A 440 -34.00 -0.02 -6.03
C PRO A 440 -33.49 0.68 -7.30
N ASP A 441 -33.15 1.98 -7.19
CA ASP A 441 -32.64 2.77 -8.31
C ASP A 441 -31.22 2.41 -8.76
N ILE A 442 -30.50 1.59 -7.99
CA ILE A 442 -29.23 1.00 -8.44
C ILE A 442 -29.51 -0.39 -9.00
N LEU A 443 -30.18 -1.23 -8.21
CA LEU A 443 -30.39 -2.64 -8.51
C LEU A 443 -31.22 -2.87 -9.78
N LYS A 444 -32.09 -1.94 -10.19
CA LYS A 444 -32.79 -2.00 -11.49
C LYS A 444 -31.83 -2.02 -12.69
N HIS A 445 -30.60 -1.55 -12.51
CA HIS A 445 -29.56 -1.55 -13.54
C HIS A 445 -28.59 -2.73 -13.41
N VAL A 446 -28.70 -3.59 -12.40
CA VAL A 446 -27.72 -4.65 -12.13
C VAL A 446 -28.15 -5.97 -12.79
N ASN A 447 -27.42 -6.39 -13.83
CA ASN A 447 -27.61 -7.69 -14.46
C ASN A 447 -26.32 -8.49 -14.65
N TRP A 448 -25.18 -8.01 -14.17
CA TRP A 448 -23.93 -8.78 -14.15
C TRP A 448 -23.29 -8.71 -12.76
N VAL A 449 -23.11 -9.86 -12.13
CA VAL A 449 -22.73 -9.92 -10.71
C VAL A 449 -21.53 -10.82 -10.50
N ALA A 450 -20.53 -10.31 -9.75
CA ALA A 450 -19.39 -11.10 -9.32
C ALA A 450 -19.67 -11.80 -7.99
N ALA A 451 -19.46 -13.12 -7.97
CA ALA A 451 -19.40 -13.91 -6.75
C ALA A 451 -18.57 -15.16 -7.01
N TYR A 452 -17.33 -15.17 -6.54
CA TYR A 452 -16.42 -16.32 -6.66
C TYR A 452 -16.70 -17.35 -5.57
N THR A 453 -17.93 -17.88 -5.61
CA THR A 453 -18.52 -18.73 -4.57
C THR A 453 -19.13 -19.99 -5.20
N ASN A 454 -19.51 -20.95 -4.36
CA ASN A 454 -20.05 -22.21 -4.88
C ASN A 454 -21.37 -22.07 -5.64
N ALA A 455 -22.14 -21.03 -5.35
CA ALA A 455 -23.34 -20.60 -6.03
C ALA A 455 -23.50 -19.08 -5.86
N LEU A 456 -24.26 -18.42 -6.74
CA LEU A 456 -24.53 -16.98 -6.65
C LEU A 456 -25.37 -16.62 -5.40
N GLU A 457 -26.44 -17.37 -5.14
CA GLU A 457 -27.36 -17.19 -4.00
C GLU A 457 -27.70 -15.72 -3.71
N TRP A 458 -28.09 -15.00 -4.75
CA TRP A 458 -28.47 -13.60 -4.66
C TRP A 458 -29.59 -13.32 -5.65
N GLU A 459 -30.66 -12.74 -5.13
CA GLU A 459 -31.86 -12.41 -5.89
C GLU A 459 -31.98 -10.89 -6.06
N ASN A 460 -32.33 -10.46 -7.27
CA ASN A 460 -32.59 -9.07 -7.59
C ASN A 460 -34.04 -8.87 -8.02
N PRO A 461 -34.94 -8.40 -7.13
CA PRO A 461 -36.34 -8.19 -7.49
C PRO A 461 -36.55 -7.00 -8.42
N TYR A 462 -35.52 -6.19 -8.68
CA TYR A 462 -35.61 -4.95 -9.45
C TYR A 462 -35.19 -5.11 -10.92
N TYR A 463 -34.61 -6.25 -11.29
CA TYR A 463 -34.23 -6.58 -12.67
C TYR A 463 -34.81 -7.93 -13.08
N SER A 464 -35.39 -7.98 -14.27
CA SER A 464 -35.85 -9.23 -14.90
C SER A 464 -35.36 -9.26 -16.35
N GLY A 465 -34.75 -10.36 -16.75
CA GLY A 465 -34.13 -10.51 -18.06
C GLY A 465 -32.89 -11.41 -18.02
N GLU A 466 -32.18 -11.44 -19.15
CA GLU A 466 -30.90 -12.11 -19.31
C GLU A 466 -29.84 -11.49 -18.38
N LYS A 467 -29.10 -12.32 -17.65
CA LYS A 467 -28.11 -11.85 -16.66
C LYS A 467 -26.84 -12.69 -16.68
N GLY A 468 -25.74 -12.10 -16.22
CA GLY A 468 -24.45 -12.74 -16.06
C GLY A 468 -24.10 -12.98 -14.60
N TRP A 469 -23.52 -14.14 -14.30
CA TRP A 469 -22.81 -14.40 -13.04
C TRP A 469 -21.33 -14.65 -13.35
N GLN A 470 -20.46 -13.74 -12.92
CA GLN A 470 -19.01 -13.93 -12.94
C GLN A 470 -18.61 -14.80 -11.74
N TYR A 471 -18.32 -16.07 -12.03
CA TYR A 471 -18.15 -17.12 -11.02
C TYR A 471 -16.68 -17.39 -10.70
N THR A 472 -15.74 -16.89 -11.50
CA THR A 472 -14.31 -17.10 -11.29
C THR A 472 -13.48 -15.94 -11.82
N SER A 473 -12.33 -15.71 -11.17
CA SER A 473 -11.22 -14.85 -11.63
C SER A 473 -9.90 -15.62 -11.74
N SER A 474 -10.01 -16.93 -11.89
CA SER A 474 -8.86 -17.84 -11.79
C SER A 474 -8.86 -18.94 -12.82
N GLU A 475 -9.67 -18.83 -13.88
CA GLU A 475 -9.69 -19.83 -14.94
C GLU A 475 -8.43 -19.73 -15.81
N TYR A 476 -8.00 -20.85 -16.39
CA TYR A 476 -6.98 -20.87 -17.43
C TYR A 476 -7.61 -21.24 -18.77
N MET A 477 -7.31 -20.44 -19.80
CA MET A 477 -7.83 -20.63 -21.16
C MET A 477 -6.70 -20.80 -22.18
N LYS A 478 -7.01 -21.52 -23.25
CA LYS A 478 -6.05 -21.75 -24.33
C LYS A 478 -5.88 -20.46 -25.12
N GLY A 479 -4.64 -20.04 -25.36
CA GLY A 479 -4.36 -18.79 -26.10
C GLY A 479 -4.33 -17.52 -25.23
N ILE A 480 -4.59 -17.62 -23.92
CA ILE A 480 -4.45 -16.50 -22.97
C ILE A 480 -3.37 -16.85 -21.94
N GLN A 481 -2.51 -15.89 -21.60
CA GLN A 481 -1.53 -16.04 -20.54
C GLN A 481 -2.12 -15.61 -19.19
N GLY A 482 -1.85 -16.39 -18.14
CA GLY A 482 -2.35 -16.09 -16.81
C GLY A 482 -3.83 -16.47 -16.62
N ARG A 483 -4.44 -15.86 -15.60
CA ARG A 483 -5.82 -16.15 -15.18
C ARG A 483 -6.82 -15.31 -15.96
N VAL A 484 -8.02 -15.84 -16.13
CA VAL A 484 -9.11 -15.22 -16.89
C VAL A 484 -10.38 -15.18 -16.04
N ASP A 485 -11.09 -14.05 -16.12
CA ASP A 485 -12.40 -13.86 -15.54
C ASP A 485 -13.46 -14.51 -16.45
N VAL A 486 -14.35 -15.31 -15.86
CA VAL A 486 -15.36 -16.06 -16.63
C VAL A 486 -16.72 -15.96 -15.96
N SER A 487 -17.72 -15.79 -16.81
CA SER A 487 -19.11 -15.67 -16.44
C SER A 487 -19.98 -16.67 -17.19
N VAL A 488 -21.07 -17.07 -16.53
CA VAL A 488 -22.20 -17.75 -17.16
C VAL A 488 -23.32 -16.74 -17.39
N TRP A 489 -23.82 -16.64 -18.62
CA TRP A 489 -24.97 -15.81 -18.99
C TRP A 489 -26.22 -16.66 -19.20
N TYR A 490 -27.35 -16.28 -18.59
CA TYR A 490 -28.56 -17.09 -18.48
C TYR A 490 -29.88 -16.32 -18.27
#